data_AF-A0AAW2V482-F1
#
_entry.id   AF-A0AAW2V482-F1
#
_cell.length_a   1.000
_cell.length_b   1.000
_cell.length_c   1.000
_cell.angle_alpha   90.00
_cell.angle_beta   90.00
_cell.angle_gamma   90.00
#
_symmetry.space_group_name_H-M   'P 1'
#
loop_
_entity.id
_entity.type
_entity.pdbx_description
1 polymer ?
#
loop_
_entity_poly.entity_id
_entity_poly.type
_entity_poly.pdbx_seq_one_letter_code
_entity_poly.pdbx_strand_id
1 'polypeptide(L)'
;MAEILVDSAVQVLVEKLIAIASEEIGLILGVKKELASLKDSFTKIQAFLNDASKRQVEEEAAKLWLKDLENIAYEADNLLDEFNYEIVRRKVQIKNQMKRKVCFFFCFSNPVLFRSKLAHKIKNLNIKLKTVNDTAVGYLNPSRVANCATFVPPVTETDSVTVDPIVVGREEDVSIIVDMLVNPNDEVVSVVPIVGMGGLGKTTFARLIFNDQRTVKHFHKRIWVCVSQNFDSTTNSFQDVVQVEGREAILQKLKEELKDKRFLLVLDDLWNDEQQYWEDFRSSLVGINSANGNFIIVTTRSKRVASILNPRYQHSLGILSDDDCWDIIKMRAFSNEVEVSEHLENIGRKIAGKCGGLPLAANMIGGTLQRKEIDDWTSVLQSGFSDSNGDTSGVLQVLKLSFDRLPSPLLKKCFAYCSIFSEDEIIWKERLIQLWMAEGLLVENDGNDMESLGSRVYDILLQNCFFQEAKKNKFGIIKHAEMHDLVHDLACSISKAESFNVENRKSDAIPPQVRNLTLRALPCHNLQELPSQLRSLTSLRHLVVGPDKDFEMPLQIGKLTCLRTLNFFNVGHENGRQIEELGYLKNLKGGVAICKLEHVNGKEEAARACLTEKPHTN
;
A
#
# COMPACT_ATOMS: atom_id res chain seq x y z
N MET A 1 -15.66 -2.25 12.48
CA MET A 1 -14.50 -1.93 11.61
C MET A 1 -14.61 -0.55 10.96
N ALA A 2 -15.69 -0.23 10.22
CA ALA A 2 -15.94 1.14 9.72
C ALA A 2 -15.87 2.21 10.84
N GLU A 3 -16.36 1.88 12.03
CA GLU A 3 -16.33 2.72 13.25
C GLU A 3 -14.95 3.30 13.56
N ILE A 4 -13.90 2.49 13.46
CA ILE A 4 -12.54 2.86 13.87
C ILE A 4 -11.91 3.84 12.87
N LEU A 5 -12.18 3.66 11.57
CA LEU A 5 -11.71 4.57 10.51
C LEU A 5 -12.46 5.91 10.55
N VAL A 6 -13.77 5.86 10.75
CA VAL A 6 -14.63 7.05 10.88
C VAL A 6 -14.17 7.90 12.08
N ASP A 7 -13.82 7.28 13.21
CA ASP A 7 -13.38 7.99 14.42
C ASP A 7 -12.11 8.84 14.19
N SER A 8 -11.10 8.29 13.53
CA SER A 8 -9.90 9.09 13.17
C SER A 8 -10.21 10.23 12.21
N ALA A 9 -11.07 9.99 11.20
CA ALA A 9 -11.43 11.03 10.25
C ALA A 9 -12.16 12.18 10.96
N VAL A 10 -13.07 11.85 11.89
CA VAL A 10 -13.79 12.82 12.71
C VAL A 10 -12.84 13.58 13.64
N GLN A 11 -11.86 12.91 14.25
CA GLN A 11 -10.86 13.58 15.09
C GLN A 11 -10.04 14.62 14.31
N VAL A 12 -9.49 14.23 13.15
CA VAL A 12 -8.71 15.14 12.30
C VAL A 12 -9.56 16.34 11.86
N LEU A 13 -10.84 16.13 11.57
CA LEU A 13 -11.78 17.21 11.24
C LEU A 13 -12.00 18.18 12.39
N VAL A 14 -12.16 17.68 13.62
CA VAL A 14 -12.32 18.52 14.82
C VAL A 14 -11.07 19.37 15.04
N GLU A 15 -9.88 18.79 14.91
CA GLU A 15 -8.61 19.50 15.04
C GLU A 15 -8.44 20.56 13.94
N LYS A 16 -8.73 20.23 12.67
CA LYS A 16 -8.74 21.19 11.55
C LYS A 16 -9.73 22.34 11.80
N LEU A 17 -10.94 22.04 12.28
CA LEU A 17 -11.95 23.05 12.63
C LEU A 17 -11.47 23.97 13.74
N ILE A 18 -10.77 23.44 14.74
CA ILE A 18 -10.17 24.23 15.81
C ILE A 18 -9.08 25.15 15.25
N ALA A 19 -8.20 24.65 14.39
CA ALA A 19 -7.15 25.45 13.75
C ALA A 19 -7.72 26.57 12.87
N ILE A 20 -8.75 26.27 12.06
CA ILE A 20 -9.42 27.28 11.22
C ILE A 20 -10.15 28.31 12.09
N ALA A 21 -10.74 27.87 13.21
CA ALA A 21 -11.38 28.76 14.15
C ALA A 21 -10.38 29.63 14.93
N SER A 22 -9.20 29.12 15.26
CA SER A 22 -8.17 29.85 15.99
C SER A 22 -7.38 30.82 15.10
N GLU A 23 -7.10 30.45 13.85
CA GLU A 23 -6.27 31.28 12.96
C GLU A 23 -6.99 32.53 12.45
N GLU A 24 -8.28 32.48 12.03
CA GLU A 24 -8.87 33.61 11.29
C GLU A 24 -10.37 33.89 11.47
N ILE A 25 -10.89 33.71 12.69
CA ILE A 25 -12.25 34.21 13.02
C ILE A 25 -12.34 35.76 12.99
N GLY A 26 -11.24 36.49 12.82
CA GLY A 26 -11.28 37.96 12.67
C GLY A 26 -11.85 38.49 11.35
N LEU A 27 -11.75 37.74 10.24
CA LEU A 27 -11.79 38.36 8.89
C LEU A 27 -13.07 38.12 8.06
N ILE A 28 -13.94 37.19 8.47
CA ILE A 28 -15.14 36.83 7.68
C ILE A 28 -16.42 36.95 8.53
N LEU A 29 -17.09 38.10 8.39
CA LEU A 29 -18.44 38.34 8.90
C LEU A 29 -19.44 37.38 8.22
N GLY A 30 -20.20 36.60 9.01
CA GLY A 30 -21.36 35.81 8.54
C GLY A 30 -21.22 34.28 8.52
N VAL A 31 -20.07 33.69 8.90
CA VAL A 31 -19.86 32.22 8.87
C VAL A 31 -19.51 31.63 10.26
N LYS A 32 -19.26 32.49 11.26
CA LYS A 32 -18.82 32.08 12.61
C LYS A 32 -19.80 31.15 13.30
N LYS A 33 -21.10 31.43 13.18
CA LYS A 33 -22.14 30.68 13.90
C LYS A 33 -22.28 29.27 13.32
N GLU A 34 -22.21 29.16 12.00
CA GLU A 34 -22.29 27.91 11.25
C GLU A 34 -21.07 27.02 11.52
N LEU A 35 -19.86 27.60 11.60
CA LEU A 35 -18.64 26.88 11.95
C LEU A 35 -18.64 26.38 13.40
N ALA A 36 -19.12 27.22 14.34
CA ALA A 36 -19.28 26.82 15.74
C ALA A 36 -20.29 25.66 15.90
N SER A 37 -21.40 25.70 15.15
CA SER A 37 -22.37 24.60 15.10
C SER A 37 -21.75 23.32 14.54
N LEU A 38 -20.93 23.42 13.49
CA LEU A 38 -20.28 22.28 12.86
C LEU A 38 -19.30 21.60 13.82
N LYS A 39 -18.51 22.41 14.56
CA LYS A 39 -17.60 21.94 15.60
C LYS A 39 -18.34 21.19 16.72
N ASP A 40 -19.45 21.74 17.21
CA ASP A 40 -20.27 21.11 18.26
C ASP A 40 -20.83 19.75 17.81
N SER A 41 -21.33 19.66 16.57
CA SER A 41 -21.82 18.40 15.98
C SER A 41 -20.72 17.34 15.88
N PHE A 42 -19.55 17.67 15.34
CA PHE A 42 -18.44 16.72 15.23
C PHE A 42 -17.90 16.29 16.59
N THR A 43 -17.89 17.18 17.59
CA THR A 43 -17.47 16.83 18.97
C THR A 43 -18.42 15.80 19.58
N LYS A 44 -19.74 15.96 19.41
CA LYS A 44 -20.75 15.00 19.87
C LYS A 44 -20.62 13.64 19.20
N ILE A 45 -20.35 13.64 17.89
CA ILE A 45 -20.15 12.42 17.11
C ILE A 45 -18.86 11.72 17.51
N GLN A 46 -17.78 12.46 17.75
CA GLN A 46 -16.54 11.87 18.24
C GLN A 46 -16.76 11.18 19.59
N ALA A 47 -17.53 11.80 20.49
CA ALA A 47 -17.92 11.16 21.75
C ALA A 47 -18.75 9.88 21.51
N PHE A 48 -19.65 9.87 20.53
CA PHE A 48 -20.44 8.69 20.14
C PHE A 48 -19.57 7.57 19.53
N LEU A 49 -18.69 7.87 18.58
CA LEU A 49 -17.81 6.88 17.95
C LEU A 49 -16.85 6.25 18.96
N ASN A 50 -16.37 7.02 19.93
CA ASN A 50 -15.59 6.52 21.05
C ASN A 50 -16.37 5.57 21.98
N ASP A 51 -17.70 5.69 22.04
CA ASP A 51 -18.57 4.79 22.81
C ASP A 51 -18.98 3.56 21.99
N ALA A 52 -19.26 3.76 20.69
CA ALA A 52 -19.67 2.72 19.74
C ALA A 52 -18.52 1.77 19.37
N SER A 53 -17.31 2.26 19.08
CA SER A 53 -16.12 1.44 18.76
C SER A 53 -15.69 0.47 19.87
N LYS A 54 -16.19 0.67 21.10
CA LYS A 54 -15.99 -0.23 22.23
C LYS A 54 -17.00 -1.38 22.27
N ARG A 55 -17.98 -1.37 21.37
CA ARG A 55 -19.02 -2.40 21.21
C ARG A 55 -18.88 -2.94 19.79
N GLN A 56 -18.79 -4.25 19.62
CA GLN A 56 -18.86 -4.82 18.27
C GLN A 56 -20.32 -4.69 17.79
N VAL A 57 -20.64 -3.64 17.04
CA VAL A 57 -22.00 -3.45 16.53
C VAL A 57 -22.15 -4.23 15.22
N GLU A 58 -22.82 -5.37 15.29
CA GLU A 58 -23.07 -6.25 14.14
C GLU A 58 -24.29 -5.84 13.29
N GLU A 59 -25.10 -4.88 13.74
CA GLU A 59 -26.32 -4.47 13.05
C GLU A 59 -26.05 -3.77 11.71
N GLU A 60 -26.71 -4.23 10.65
CA GLU A 60 -26.66 -3.61 9.31
C GLU A 60 -27.09 -2.14 9.31
N ALA A 61 -27.99 -1.75 10.22
CA ALA A 61 -28.40 -0.36 10.38
C ALA A 61 -27.25 0.54 10.90
N ALA A 62 -26.40 0.02 11.79
CA ALA A 62 -25.22 0.74 12.27
C ALA A 62 -24.16 0.89 11.18
N LYS A 63 -23.99 -0.12 10.31
CA LYS A 63 -23.08 -0.03 9.15
C LYS A 63 -23.52 1.05 8.16
N LEU A 64 -24.81 1.16 7.88
CA LEU A 64 -25.36 2.22 7.02
C LEU A 64 -25.17 3.60 7.66
N TRP A 65 -25.47 3.72 8.96
CA TRP A 65 -25.27 4.97 9.70
C TRP A 65 -23.81 5.44 9.69
N LEU A 66 -22.86 4.52 9.91
CA LEU A 66 -21.43 4.83 9.86
C LEU A 66 -20.99 5.27 8.48
N LYS A 67 -21.50 4.65 7.42
CA LYS A 67 -21.21 5.03 6.03
C LYS A 67 -21.69 6.44 5.73
N ASP A 68 -22.89 6.80 6.18
CA ASP A 68 -23.43 8.15 6.03
C ASP A 68 -22.59 9.18 6.78
N LEU A 69 -22.17 8.83 8.00
CA LEU A 69 -21.30 9.68 8.79
C LEU A 69 -19.92 9.88 8.14
N GLU A 70 -19.32 8.81 7.61
CA GLU A 70 -18.07 8.85 6.86
C GLU A 70 -18.18 9.84 5.69
N ASN A 71 -19.23 9.71 4.88
CA ASN A 71 -19.47 10.58 3.73
C ASN A 71 -19.57 12.06 4.13
N ILE A 72 -20.25 12.38 5.23
CA ILE A 72 -20.37 13.76 5.71
C ILE A 72 -19.05 14.28 6.27
N ALA A 73 -18.30 13.45 6.98
CA ALA A 73 -16.95 13.77 7.43
C ALA A 73 -16.06 14.13 6.23
N TYR A 74 -16.11 13.35 5.14
CA TYR A 74 -15.35 13.66 3.92
C TYR A 74 -15.77 14.96 3.24
N GLU A 75 -17.08 15.20 3.10
CA GLU A 75 -17.58 16.44 2.50
C GLU A 75 -17.17 17.67 3.33
N ALA A 76 -17.10 17.53 4.66
CA ALA A 76 -16.58 18.56 5.54
C ALA A 76 -15.07 18.78 5.36
N ASP A 77 -14.26 17.71 5.26
CA ASP A 77 -12.79 17.81 5.11
C ASP A 77 -12.43 18.58 3.83
N ASN A 78 -13.03 18.17 2.72
CA ASN A 78 -12.84 18.80 1.41
C ASN A 78 -13.25 20.29 1.42
N LEU A 79 -14.33 20.62 2.12
CA LEU A 79 -14.81 22.00 2.22
C LEU A 79 -13.87 22.89 3.05
N LEU A 80 -13.34 22.36 4.14
CA LEU A 80 -12.39 23.08 4.98
C LEU A 80 -11.07 23.34 4.24
N ASP A 81 -10.63 22.39 3.43
CA ASP A 81 -9.45 22.55 2.58
C ASP A 81 -9.69 23.58 1.44
N GLU A 82 -10.86 23.57 0.77
CA GLU A 82 -11.26 24.60 -0.21
C GLU A 82 -11.25 26.01 0.42
N PHE A 83 -11.76 26.13 1.64
CA PHE A 83 -11.80 27.38 2.37
C PHE A 83 -10.40 27.90 2.73
N ASN A 84 -9.54 27.02 3.24
CA ASN A 84 -8.17 27.34 3.60
C ASN A 84 -7.37 27.82 2.38
N TYR A 85 -7.54 27.16 1.23
CA TYR A 85 -6.90 27.58 -0.01
C TYR A 85 -7.27 29.01 -0.43
N GLU A 86 -8.55 29.35 -0.40
CA GLU A 86 -8.99 30.70 -0.79
C GLU A 86 -8.52 31.78 0.18
N ILE A 87 -8.38 31.47 1.47
CA ILE A 87 -7.75 32.36 2.44
C ILE A 87 -6.28 32.62 2.07
N VAL A 88 -5.50 31.56 1.84
CA VAL A 88 -4.06 31.64 1.53
C VAL A 88 -3.83 32.35 0.19
N ARG A 89 -4.55 31.94 -0.84
CA ARG A 89 -4.50 32.53 -2.18
C ARG A 89 -4.72 34.03 -2.15
N ARG A 90 -5.69 34.51 -1.35
CA ARG A 90 -5.96 35.95 -1.20
C ARG A 90 -4.83 36.68 -0.49
N LYS A 91 -4.24 36.10 0.55
CA LYS A 91 -3.07 36.71 1.22
C LYS A 91 -1.91 36.91 0.26
N VAL A 92 -1.64 35.92 -0.59
CA VAL A 92 -0.58 35.98 -1.61
C VAL A 92 -0.91 37.04 -2.68
N GLN A 93 -2.16 37.09 -3.17
CA GLN A 93 -2.60 38.10 -4.13
C GLN A 93 -2.55 39.53 -3.59
N ILE A 94 -2.90 39.74 -2.31
CA ILE A 94 -2.83 41.05 -1.63
C ILE A 94 -1.37 41.50 -1.46
N LYS A 95 -0.44 40.59 -1.12
CA LYS A 95 1.00 40.93 -1.05
C LYS A 95 1.59 41.33 -2.41
N ASN A 96 1.04 40.84 -3.53
CA ASN A 96 1.45 41.21 -4.89
C ASN A 96 0.90 42.58 -5.38
N GLN A 97 0.01 43.24 -4.63
CA GLN A 97 -0.73 44.44 -5.10
C GLN A 97 0.06 45.76 -5.13
N MET A 98 1.37 45.78 -4.94
CA MET A 98 2.18 46.97 -5.25
C MET A 98 2.26 47.27 -6.77
N LYS A 99 1.80 46.37 -7.66
CA LYS A 99 1.65 46.64 -9.10
C LYS A 99 0.37 46.04 -9.71
N ARG A 100 -0.79 46.73 -9.55
CA ARG A 100 -1.86 46.93 -10.57
C ARG A 100 -3.22 47.20 -9.89
N LYS A 101 -3.63 48.47 -9.90
CA LYS A 101 -4.88 48.99 -9.29
C LYS A 101 -6.19 48.66 -10.03
N VAL A 102 -6.24 47.75 -11.00
CA VAL A 102 -7.44 47.59 -11.88
C VAL A 102 -7.98 46.14 -12.02
N CYS A 103 -7.38 45.13 -11.39
CA CYS A 103 -7.85 43.73 -11.53
C CYS A 103 -8.90 43.27 -10.49
N PHE A 104 -9.57 44.19 -9.79
CA PHE A 104 -10.57 43.82 -8.76
C PHE A 104 -11.94 43.39 -9.34
N PHE A 105 -12.14 43.44 -10.67
CA PHE A 105 -13.45 43.28 -11.29
C PHE A 105 -13.61 42.09 -12.26
N PHE A 106 -12.54 41.42 -12.69
CA PHE A 106 -12.63 40.36 -13.71
C PHE A 106 -11.82 39.10 -13.34
N CYS A 107 -12.33 38.35 -12.35
CA CYS A 107 -12.10 36.92 -12.17
C CYS A 107 -13.18 36.37 -11.22
N PHE A 108 -13.41 35.06 -11.21
CA PHE A 108 -14.50 34.32 -10.53
C PHE A 108 -14.67 34.50 -8.99
N SER A 109 -14.29 35.61 -8.37
CA SER A 109 -14.17 35.71 -6.91
C SER A 109 -14.63 37.07 -6.37
N ASN A 110 -15.91 37.41 -6.52
CA ASN A 110 -16.53 38.42 -5.67
C ASN A 110 -16.47 37.90 -4.21
N PRO A 111 -15.82 38.61 -3.27
CA PRO A 111 -15.65 38.16 -1.89
C PRO A 111 -16.98 37.82 -1.20
N VAL A 112 -18.05 38.51 -1.55
CA VAL A 112 -19.39 38.33 -0.99
C VAL A 112 -20.06 37.07 -1.55
N LEU A 113 -19.98 36.85 -2.87
CA LEU A 113 -20.54 35.63 -3.51
C LEU A 113 -19.84 34.36 -3.01
N PHE A 114 -18.51 34.40 -2.85
CA PHE A 114 -17.76 33.30 -2.28
C PHE A 114 -18.20 33.00 -0.83
N ARG A 115 -18.31 34.04 0.01
CA ARG A 115 -18.75 33.91 1.41
C ARG A 115 -20.16 33.33 1.51
N SER A 116 -21.08 33.78 0.65
CA SER A 116 -22.45 33.25 0.58
C SER A 116 -22.47 31.77 0.17
N LYS A 117 -21.72 31.39 -0.88
CA LYS A 117 -21.61 30.00 -1.34
C LYS A 117 -21.05 29.08 -0.25
N LEU A 118 -20.02 29.52 0.46
CA LEU A 118 -19.43 28.76 1.57
C LEU A 118 -20.40 28.60 2.75
N ALA A 119 -21.06 29.69 3.17
CA ALA A 119 -22.05 29.65 4.25
C ALA A 119 -23.19 28.66 3.93
N HIS A 120 -23.66 28.64 2.68
CA HIS A 120 -24.65 27.68 2.21
C HIS A 120 -24.16 26.22 2.30
N LYS A 121 -22.92 25.94 1.87
CA LYS A 121 -22.36 24.58 1.95
C LYS A 121 -22.18 24.11 3.40
N ILE A 122 -21.68 24.96 4.31
CA ILE A 122 -21.55 24.63 5.75
C ILE A 122 -22.93 24.41 6.38
N LYS A 123 -23.92 25.24 6.04
CA LYS A 123 -25.29 25.06 6.50
C LYS A 123 -25.87 23.72 6.04
N ASN A 124 -25.60 23.31 4.81
CA ASN A 124 -26.04 22.01 4.28
C ASN A 124 -25.38 20.84 5.04
N LEU A 125 -24.08 20.92 5.32
CA LEU A 125 -23.36 19.93 6.13
C LEU A 125 -23.96 19.80 7.53
N ASN A 126 -24.24 20.93 8.20
CA ASN A 126 -24.88 20.93 9.52
C ASN A 126 -26.27 20.26 9.49
N ILE A 127 -27.05 20.43 8.41
CA ILE A 127 -28.34 19.76 8.25
C ILE A 127 -28.13 18.24 8.12
N LYS A 128 -27.23 17.80 7.23
CA LYS A 128 -26.92 16.36 7.05
C LYS A 128 -26.43 15.71 8.34
N LEU A 129 -25.51 16.38 9.05
CA LEU A 129 -24.98 15.95 10.35
C LEU A 129 -26.09 15.81 11.40
N LYS A 130 -27.02 16.77 11.44
CA LYS A 130 -28.14 16.72 12.37
C LYS A 130 -29.04 15.53 12.07
N THR A 131 -29.35 15.25 10.80
CA THR A 131 -30.13 14.07 10.40
C THR A 131 -29.46 12.77 10.84
N VAL A 132 -28.15 12.62 10.62
CA VAL A 132 -27.39 11.43 11.07
C VAL A 132 -27.37 11.32 12.59
N ASN A 133 -27.17 12.43 13.30
CA ASN A 133 -27.19 12.42 14.76
C ASN A 133 -28.58 12.07 15.34
N ASP A 134 -29.66 12.56 14.74
CA ASP A 134 -31.03 12.27 15.18
C ASP A 134 -31.38 10.77 14.98
N THR A 135 -30.83 10.12 13.94
CA THR A 135 -30.94 8.66 13.76
C THR A 135 -30.09 7.84 14.75
N ALA A 136 -29.05 8.42 15.36
CA ALA A 136 -28.18 7.71 16.32
C ALA A 136 -28.83 7.48 17.69
N VAL A 137 -29.80 8.34 18.07
CA VAL A 137 -30.46 8.34 19.39
C VAL A 137 -31.28 7.06 19.65
N GLY A 138 -31.63 6.30 18.60
CA GLY A 138 -32.36 5.03 18.71
C GLY A 138 -31.56 3.84 19.27
N TYR A 139 -30.23 3.95 19.39
CA TYR A 139 -29.34 2.81 19.67
C TYR A 139 -28.70 2.82 21.09
N LEU A 140 -29.08 3.79 21.95
CA LEU A 140 -28.42 4.01 23.23
C LEU A 140 -29.00 3.15 24.37
N ASN A 141 -28.21 2.19 24.87
CA ASN A 141 -28.27 1.75 26.27
C ASN A 141 -26.89 1.99 26.93
N PRO A 142 -26.79 2.76 28.04
CA PRO A 142 -25.52 3.11 28.64
C PRO A 142 -25.07 2.02 29.63
N SER A 143 -23.91 1.41 29.40
CA SER A 143 -23.17 0.68 30.44
C SER A 143 -21.67 0.76 30.16
N ARG A 144 -21.00 1.33 31.17
CA ARG A 144 -19.56 1.45 31.49
C ARG A 144 -18.52 1.11 30.42
N VAL A 145 -17.68 2.10 30.16
CA VAL A 145 -16.56 2.10 29.23
C VAL A 145 -15.24 2.30 29.97
N ALA A 146 -14.27 1.44 29.67
CA ALA A 146 -12.86 1.61 30.01
C ALA A 146 -12.14 2.38 28.90
N ASN A 147 -11.14 3.20 29.27
CA ASN A 147 -10.37 4.06 28.37
C ASN A 147 -9.56 3.22 27.36
N CYS A 148 -9.66 3.56 26.06
CA CYS A 148 -8.82 2.95 25.01
C CYS A 148 -7.61 3.86 24.78
N ALA A 149 -6.43 3.40 25.19
CA ALA A 149 -5.18 4.13 25.01
C ALA A 149 -4.57 3.87 23.62
N THR A 150 -3.89 4.86 23.07
CA THR A 150 -2.98 4.86 21.90
C THR A 150 -1.73 3.96 22.09
N PHE A 151 -1.81 2.97 22.97
CA PHE A 151 -0.70 2.14 23.36
C PHE A 151 -0.30 1.21 22.22
N VAL A 152 0.84 1.50 21.61
CA VAL A 152 1.57 0.53 20.77
C VAL A 152 2.60 -0.13 21.67
N PRO A 153 2.60 -1.47 21.81
CA PRO A 153 3.57 -2.15 22.65
C PRO A 153 4.99 -1.88 22.14
N PRO A 154 5.99 -1.76 23.03
CA PRO A 154 7.39 -1.65 22.61
C PRO A 154 7.78 -2.86 21.75
N VAL A 155 8.57 -2.61 20.71
CA VAL A 155 9.21 -3.71 19.98
C VAL A 155 10.17 -4.37 20.95
N THR A 156 9.99 -5.66 21.19
CA THR A 156 10.93 -6.40 22.04
C THR A 156 12.17 -6.68 21.20
N GLU A 157 13.32 -6.11 21.60
CA GLU A 157 14.61 -6.29 20.92
C GLU A 157 14.87 -7.79 20.73
N THR A 158 15.02 -8.17 19.47
CA THR A 158 15.34 -9.53 19.06
C THR A 158 16.58 -9.45 18.21
N ASP A 159 17.64 -10.14 18.64
CA ASP A 159 18.81 -10.36 17.81
C ASP A 159 18.35 -11.00 16.50
N SER A 160 18.64 -10.29 15.40
CA SER A 160 18.57 -10.78 14.02
C SER A 160 17.43 -11.78 13.73
N VAL A 161 16.16 -11.34 13.72
CA VAL A 161 15.14 -12.10 12.99
C VAL A 161 15.57 -12.10 11.51
N THR A 162 16.13 -13.22 11.08
CA THR A 162 16.23 -13.57 9.68
C THR A 162 14.80 -13.80 9.21
N VAL A 163 14.27 -12.87 8.41
CA VAL A 163 12.97 -13.01 7.71
C VAL A 163 13.16 -13.92 6.48
N ASP A 164 14.11 -14.84 6.54
CA ASP A 164 14.26 -15.86 5.52
C ASP A 164 13.04 -16.79 5.64
N PRO A 165 12.44 -17.19 4.52
CA PRO A 165 11.26 -18.04 4.54
C PRO A 165 11.61 -19.35 5.26
N ILE A 166 10.83 -19.70 6.29
CA ILE A 166 10.91 -21.02 6.90
C ILE A 166 10.43 -22.02 5.86
N VAL A 167 11.30 -22.94 5.47
CA VAL A 167 11.02 -23.98 4.49
C VAL A 167 11.04 -25.31 5.20
N VAL A 168 9.92 -26.05 5.08
CA VAL A 168 9.73 -27.39 5.62
C VAL A 168 8.99 -28.22 4.58
N GLY A 169 9.33 -29.51 4.48
CA GLY A 169 8.56 -30.50 3.73
C GLY A 169 8.64 -30.36 2.20
N ARG A 170 9.74 -29.79 1.69
CA ARG A 170 9.95 -29.54 0.25
C ARG A 170 11.23 -30.18 -0.31
N GLU A 171 11.97 -30.91 0.51
CA GLU A 171 13.28 -31.46 0.21
C GLU A 171 13.24 -32.48 -0.94
N GLU A 172 12.23 -33.35 -0.93
CA GLU A 172 12.05 -34.37 -1.98
C GLU A 172 11.69 -33.71 -3.33
N ASP A 173 10.71 -32.81 -3.33
CA ASP A 173 10.31 -32.03 -4.52
C ASP A 173 11.50 -31.23 -5.09
N VAL A 174 12.31 -30.60 -4.23
CA VAL A 174 13.52 -29.87 -4.66
C VAL A 174 14.49 -30.84 -5.32
N SER A 175 14.75 -32.01 -4.74
CA SER A 175 15.68 -32.96 -5.35
C SER A 175 15.17 -33.45 -6.71
N ILE A 176 13.88 -33.76 -6.85
CA ILE A 176 13.29 -34.19 -8.13
C ILE A 176 13.57 -33.16 -9.23
N ILE A 177 13.31 -31.87 -8.95
CA ILE A 177 13.52 -30.82 -9.95
C ILE A 177 15.01 -30.57 -10.17
N VAL A 178 15.83 -30.49 -9.13
CA VAL A 178 17.27 -30.27 -9.28
C VAL A 178 17.93 -31.40 -10.08
N ASP A 179 17.57 -32.65 -9.82
CA ASP A 179 18.08 -33.81 -10.56
C ASP A 179 17.64 -33.77 -12.03
N MET A 180 16.42 -33.31 -12.32
CA MET A 180 15.99 -33.04 -13.70
C MET A 180 16.84 -31.95 -14.38
N LEU A 181 17.19 -30.88 -13.65
CA LEU A 181 17.95 -29.74 -14.19
C LEU A 181 19.42 -30.06 -14.45
N VAL A 182 20.05 -30.91 -13.65
CA VAL A 182 21.48 -31.20 -13.74
C VAL A 182 21.82 -32.40 -14.63
N ASN A 183 20.82 -33.21 -14.99
CA ASN A 183 20.99 -34.34 -15.88
C ASN A 183 21.08 -33.90 -17.35
N PRO A 184 21.74 -34.70 -18.22
CA PRO A 184 21.86 -34.38 -19.64
C PRO A 184 20.48 -34.24 -20.29
N ASN A 185 20.33 -33.20 -21.11
CA ASN A 185 19.09 -32.91 -21.83
C ASN A 185 19.45 -32.58 -23.28
N ASP A 186 18.73 -33.20 -24.22
CA ASP A 186 18.95 -33.04 -25.66
C ASP A 186 18.29 -31.77 -26.22
N GLU A 187 17.36 -31.16 -25.48
CA GLU A 187 16.74 -29.89 -25.86
C GLU A 187 17.66 -28.70 -25.61
N VAL A 188 17.63 -27.73 -26.53
CA VAL A 188 18.36 -26.45 -26.39
C VAL A 188 17.82 -25.66 -25.19
N VAL A 189 16.49 -25.56 -25.08
CA VAL A 189 15.78 -24.89 -23.98
C VAL A 189 14.55 -25.71 -23.58
N SER A 190 14.56 -26.18 -22.34
CA SER A 190 13.41 -26.85 -21.71
C SER A 190 12.74 -25.96 -20.67
N VAL A 191 11.45 -26.22 -20.42
CA VAL A 191 10.60 -25.40 -19.55
C VAL A 191 10.01 -26.28 -18.45
N VAL A 192 10.09 -25.82 -17.21
CA VAL A 192 9.58 -26.51 -16.02
C VAL A 192 8.56 -25.60 -15.33
N PRO A 193 7.26 -25.78 -15.63
CA PRO A 193 6.20 -25.06 -14.94
C PRO A 193 5.99 -25.62 -13.53
N ILE A 194 6.00 -24.74 -12.53
CA ILE A 194 5.64 -25.01 -11.13
C ILE A 194 4.29 -24.36 -10.88
N VAL A 195 3.29 -25.17 -10.59
CA VAL A 195 1.88 -24.75 -10.54
C VAL A 195 1.31 -24.94 -9.15
N GLY A 196 0.56 -23.97 -8.66
CA GLY A 196 -0.11 -24.06 -7.36
C GLY A 196 -0.86 -22.80 -6.98
N MET A 197 -1.81 -22.94 -6.05
CA MET A 197 -2.57 -21.84 -5.46
C MET A 197 -1.66 -20.77 -4.80
N GLY A 198 -2.22 -19.58 -4.57
CA GLY A 198 -1.55 -18.53 -3.80
C GLY A 198 -1.20 -19.02 -2.39
N GLY A 199 -0.09 -18.55 -1.81
CA GLY A 199 0.32 -18.91 -0.44
C GLY A 199 0.95 -20.30 -0.26
N LEU A 200 1.05 -21.13 -1.31
CA LEU A 200 1.72 -22.45 -1.27
C LEU A 200 3.26 -22.41 -1.23
N GLY A 201 3.85 -21.22 -1.43
CA GLY A 201 5.30 -21.05 -1.42
C GLY A 201 5.99 -21.41 -2.75
N LYS A 202 5.32 -21.24 -3.90
CA LYS A 202 5.92 -21.50 -5.24
C LYS A 202 7.22 -20.72 -5.47
N THR A 203 7.20 -19.42 -5.19
CA THR A 203 8.37 -18.53 -5.27
C THR A 203 9.48 -19.02 -4.35
N THR A 204 9.14 -19.36 -3.10
CA THR A 204 10.08 -19.95 -2.13
C THR A 204 10.68 -21.26 -2.65
N PHE A 205 9.86 -22.15 -3.20
CA PHE A 205 10.29 -23.42 -3.76
C PHE A 205 11.23 -23.24 -4.96
N ALA A 206 10.90 -22.34 -5.89
CA ALA A 206 11.79 -21.99 -7.00
C ALA A 206 13.11 -21.37 -6.52
N ARG A 207 13.12 -20.59 -5.42
CA ARG A 207 14.34 -20.05 -4.81
C ARG A 207 15.24 -21.13 -4.23
N LEU A 208 14.67 -22.19 -3.62
CA LEU A 208 15.46 -23.33 -3.14
C LEU A 208 16.18 -24.01 -4.30
N ILE A 209 15.47 -24.28 -5.40
CA ILE A 209 16.04 -24.88 -6.60
C ILE A 209 17.13 -23.97 -7.20
N PHE A 210 16.84 -22.66 -7.31
CA PHE A 210 17.76 -21.68 -7.86
C PHE A 210 19.07 -21.59 -7.07
N ASN A 211 19.01 -21.70 -5.74
CA ASN A 211 20.15 -21.59 -4.83
C ASN A 211 20.78 -22.94 -4.45
N ASP A 212 20.22 -24.08 -4.87
CA ASP A 212 20.80 -25.40 -4.63
C ASP A 212 22.23 -25.48 -5.20
N GLN A 213 23.15 -26.07 -4.43
CA GLN A 213 24.57 -26.12 -4.77
C GLN A 213 24.85 -26.88 -6.08
N ARG A 214 24.04 -27.90 -6.41
CA ARG A 214 24.13 -28.63 -7.68
C ARG A 214 23.72 -27.70 -8.84
N THR A 215 22.62 -26.96 -8.69
CA THR A 215 22.17 -25.95 -9.66
C THR A 215 23.22 -24.86 -9.87
N VAL A 216 23.76 -24.30 -8.77
CA VAL A 216 24.79 -23.25 -8.80
C VAL A 216 26.04 -23.69 -9.56
N LYS A 217 26.46 -24.95 -9.40
CA LYS A 217 27.63 -25.51 -10.09
C LYS A 217 27.36 -25.87 -11.55
N HIS A 218 26.14 -26.25 -11.89
CA HIS A 218 25.78 -26.72 -13.22
C HIS A 218 25.56 -25.59 -14.23
N PHE A 219 24.95 -24.48 -13.81
CA PHE A 219 24.61 -23.36 -14.69
C PHE A 219 25.63 -22.21 -14.59
N HIS A 220 26.16 -21.80 -15.74
CA HIS A 220 27.10 -20.68 -15.85
C HIS A 220 26.43 -19.34 -15.59
N LYS A 221 25.16 -19.20 -16.00
CA LYS A 221 24.35 -18.01 -15.78
C LYS A 221 23.02 -18.40 -15.16
N ARG A 222 22.62 -17.69 -14.11
CA ARG A 222 21.33 -17.86 -13.46
C ARG A 222 20.66 -16.49 -13.37
N ILE A 223 19.42 -16.38 -13.84
CA ILE A 223 18.67 -15.12 -13.93
C ILE A 223 17.31 -15.33 -13.28
N TRP A 224 16.89 -14.39 -12.44
CA TRP A 224 15.56 -14.36 -11.83
C TRP A 224 14.81 -13.12 -12.31
N VAL A 225 13.58 -13.31 -12.78
CA VAL A 225 12.70 -12.25 -13.29
C VAL A 225 11.34 -12.39 -12.63
N CYS A 226 10.85 -11.33 -12.00
CA CYS A 226 9.45 -11.25 -11.56
C CYS A 226 8.61 -10.69 -12.71
N VAL A 227 7.51 -11.37 -13.07
CA VAL A 227 6.67 -10.98 -14.21
C VAL A 227 5.38 -10.37 -13.68
N SER A 228 5.25 -9.04 -13.75
CA SER A 228 4.01 -8.39 -13.29
C SER A 228 2.82 -8.65 -14.22
N GLN A 229 1.61 -8.59 -13.65
CA GLN A 229 0.33 -8.80 -14.36
C GLN A 229 0.08 -7.81 -15.52
N ASN A 230 0.74 -6.64 -15.53
CA ASN A 230 0.42 -5.52 -16.42
C ASN A 230 1.31 -5.38 -17.66
N PHE A 231 2.17 -6.35 -17.97
CA PHE A 231 3.13 -6.22 -19.08
C PHE A 231 2.77 -7.04 -20.31
N ASP A 232 2.40 -6.33 -21.38
CA ASP A 232 2.08 -6.84 -22.73
C ASP A 232 3.25 -7.59 -23.44
N SER A 233 4.46 -7.66 -22.85
CA SER A 233 5.54 -8.51 -23.37
C SER A 233 6.51 -8.96 -22.27
N THR A 234 6.82 -10.26 -22.22
CA THR A 234 7.82 -10.85 -21.32
C THR A 234 9.20 -10.19 -21.46
N THR A 235 9.52 -9.65 -22.64
CA THR A 235 10.75 -8.89 -22.91
C THR A 235 10.87 -7.62 -22.08
N ASN A 236 9.78 -6.93 -21.74
CA ASN A 236 9.86 -5.71 -20.93
C ASN A 236 10.14 -6.02 -19.45
N SER A 237 9.75 -7.20 -18.94
CA SER A 237 10.08 -7.63 -17.57
C SER A 237 11.59 -7.81 -17.35
N PHE A 238 12.38 -7.89 -18.42
CA PHE A 238 13.85 -7.92 -18.33
C PHE A 238 14.48 -6.54 -18.21
N GLN A 239 13.74 -5.43 -18.30
CA GLN A 239 14.30 -4.08 -18.23
C GLN A 239 15.11 -3.85 -16.94
N ASP A 240 14.59 -4.29 -15.79
CA ASP A 240 15.28 -4.14 -14.51
C ASP A 240 16.50 -5.06 -14.35
N VAL A 241 16.49 -6.20 -15.05
CA VAL A 241 17.60 -7.16 -15.04
C VAL A 241 18.72 -6.75 -15.99
N VAL A 242 18.35 -6.20 -17.14
CA VAL A 242 19.24 -5.92 -18.27
C VAL A 242 19.68 -4.45 -18.30
N GLN A 243 18.97 -3.57 -17.59
CA GLN A 243 19.20 -2.12 -17.50
C GLN A 243 19.19 -1.41 -18.87
N VAL A 244 18.32 -1.86 -19.78
CA VAL A 244 18.19 -1.29 -21.13
C VAL A 244 16.72 -1.26 -21.53
N GLU A 245 16.31 -0.24 -22.25
CA GLU A 245 14.94 -0.07 -22.77
C GLU A 245 14.85 -0.45 -24.25
N GLY A 246 13.71 -1.05 -24.63
CA GLY A 246 13.42 -1.49 -25.99
C GLY A 246 13.68 -2.98 -26.22
N ARG A 247 12.70 -3.67 -26.83
CA ARG A 247 12.70 -5.13 -27.05
C ARG A 247 13.98 -5.64 -27.72
N GLU A 248 14.43 -4.97 -28.77
CA GLU A 248 15.62 -5.37 -29.53
C GLU A 248 16.91 -5.22 -28.73
N ALA A 249 17.02 -4.15 -27.94
CA ALA A 249 18.18 -3.89 -27.11
C ALA A 249 18.28 -4.86 -25.91
N ILE A 250 17.13 -5.22 -25.33
CA ILE A 250 17.02 -6.27 -24.31
C ILE A 250 17.43 -7.62 -24.90
N LEU A 251 16.91 -7.99 -26.07
CA LEU A 251 17.28 -9.24 -26.75
C LEU A 251 18.76 -9.28 -27.11
N GLN A 252 19.34 -8.17 -27.57
CA GLN A 252 20.76 -8.07 -27.89
C GLN A 252 21.63 -8.28 -26.64
N LYS A 253 21.25 -7.70 -25.51
CA LYS A 253 22.01 -7.85 -24.27
C LYS A 253 21.82 -9.21 -23.61
N LEU A 254 20.60 -9.79 -23.69
CA LEU A 254 20.38 -11.21 -23.36
C LEU A 254 21.25 -12.11 -24.23
N LYS A 255 21.38 -11.79 -25.52
CA LYS A 255 22.25 -12.53 -26.44
C LYS A 255 23.71 -12.46 -26.00
N GLU A 256 24.22 -11.30 -25.63
CA GLU A 256 25.59 -11.14 -25.12
C GLU A 256 25.82 -11.91 -23.80
N GLU A 257 24.83 -11.89 -22.91
CA GLU A 257 24.93 -12.52 -21.59
C GLU A 257 24.83 -14.06 -21.65
N LEU A 258 23.98 -14.59 -22.54
CA LEU A 258 23.61 -16.00 -22.59
C LEU A 258 24.34 -16.81 -23.67
N LYS A 259 24.92 -16.16 -24.68
CA LYS A 259 25.61 -16.85 -25.77
C LYS A 259 26.71 -17.77 -25.23
N ASP A 260 26.73 -19.01 -25.74
CA ASP A 260 27.68 -20.07 -25.41
C ASP A 260 27.75 -20.46 -23.92
N LYS A 261 26.74 -20.06 -23.11
CA LYS A 261 26.66 -20.38 -21.69
C LYS A 261 25.43 -21.22 -21.38
N ARG A 262 25.59 -22.23 -20.53
CA ARG A 262 24.44 -22.93 -19.94
C ARG A 262 23.72 -22.01 -18.95
N PHE A 263 22.45 -21.74 -19.17
CA PHE A 263 21.68 -20.84 -18.32
C PHE A 263 20.44 -21.47 -17.68
N LEU A 264 20.11 -20.94 -16.50
CA LEU A 264 18.83 -21.14 -15.82
C LEU A 264 18.12 -19.80 -15.71
N LEU A 265 16.91 -19.72 -16.24
CA LEU A 265 16.04 -18.56 -16.14
C LEU A 265 14.84 -18.88 -15.27
N VAL A 266 14.54 -18.06 -14.27
CA VAL A 266 13.31 -18.14 -13.48
C VAL A 266 12.40 -17.00 -13.87
N LEU A 267 11.17 -17.34 -14.29
CA LEU A 267 10.07 -16.41 -14.52
C LEU A 267 9.06 -16.61 -13.39
N ASP A 268 9.04 -15.68 -12.45
CA ASP A 268 8.21 -15.76 -11.26
C ASP A 268 6.85 -15.09 -11.50
N ASP A 269 5.79 -15.80 -11.10
CA ASP A 269 4.37 -15.44 -11.16
C ASP A 269 3.87 -15.07 -12.57
N LEU A 270 3.97 -16.01 -13.52
CA LEU A 270 3.52 -15.79 -14.90
C LEU A 270 1.99 -15.91 -15.04
N TRP A 271 1.35 -14.87 -15.57
CA TRP A 271 -0.10 -14.77 -15.76
C TRP A 271 -0.58 -14.93 -17.21
N ASN A 272 0.22 -14.50 -18.18
CA ASN A 272 -0.18 -14.42 -19.58
C ASN A 272 -0.39 -15.83 -20.20
N ASP A 273 -1.57 -16.07 -20.75
CA ASP A 273 -1.98 -17.32 -21.38
C ASP A 273 -2.11 -17.24 -22.92
N GLU A 274 -1.50 -16.22 -23.54
CA GLU A 274 -1.37 -16.10 -24.98
C GLU A 274 -0.18 -16.91 -25.50
N GLN A 275 -0.50 -18.01 -26.16
CA GLN A 275 0.48 -18.96 -26.68
C GLN A 275 1.52 -18.32 -27.61
N GLN A 276 1.11 -17.39 -28.47
CA GLN A 276 2.00 -16.80 -29.47
C GLN A 276 3.14 -16.00 -28.84
N TYR A 277 2.90 -15.28 -27.74
CA TYR A 277 3.97 -14.55 -27.04
C TYR A 277 5.00 -15.49 -26.44
N TRP A 278 4.56 -16.62 -25.89
CA TRP A 278 5.48 -17.60 -25.34
C TRP A 278 6.32 -18.28 -26.43
N GLU A 279 5.71 -18.63 -27.56
CA GLU A 279 6.41 -19.23 -28.69
C GLU A 279 7.47 -18.28 -29.27
N ASP A 280 7.15 -16.99 -29.41
CA ASP A 280 8.08 -15.95 -29.87
C ASP A 280 9.26 -15.78 -28.89
N PHE A 281 8.98 -15.74 -27.59
CA PHE A 281 9.99 -15.61 -26.56
C PHE A 281 10.92 -16.83 -26.51
N ARG A 282 10.36 -18.03 -26.53
CA ARG A 282 11.13 -19.29 -26.57
C ARG A 282 11.98 -19.36 -27.83
N SER A 283 11.42 -19.03 -28.99
CA SER A 283 12.14 -19.03 -30.27
C SER A 283 13.31 -18.06 -30.26
N SER A 284 13.14 -16.90 -29.62
CA SER A 284 14.22 -15.91 -29.45
C SER A 284 15.36 -16.48 -28.60
N LEU A 285 15.07 -17.15 -27.48
CA LEU A 285 16.08 -17.77 -26.62
C LEU A 285 16.81 -18.94 -27.29
N VAL A 286 16.08 -19.77 -28.04
CA VAL A 286 16.67 -20.87 -28.83
C VAL A 286 17.56 -20.32 -29.95
N GLY A 287 17.19 -19.20 -30.57
CA GLY A 287 18.02 -18.53 -31.58
C GLY A 287 19.28 -17.85 -31.01
N ILE A 288 19.32 -17.57 -29.71
CA ILE A 288 20.45 -16.92 -29.03
C ILE A 288 21.55 -17.93 -28.68
N ASN A 289 21.20 -19.18 -28.36
CA ASN A 289 22.12 -20.16 -27.80
C ASN A 289 21.98 -21.52 -28.49
N SER A 290 23.09 -22.08 -28.95
CA SER A 290 23.14 -23.43 -29.56
C SER A 290 23.55 -24.53 -28.59
N ALA A 291 23.85 -24.21 -27.32
CA ALA A 291 24.20 -25.19 -26.31
C ALA A 291 22.95 -25.89 -25.76
N ASN A 292 23.02 -27.21 -25.57
CA ASN A 292 21.94 -27.99 -25.00
C ASN A 292 21.90 -27.93 -23.46
N GLY A 293 20.71 -28.14 -22.90
CA GLY A 293 20.48 -28.22 -21.46
C GLY A 293 20.41 -26.85 -20.76
N ASN A 294 19.79 -25.86 -21.42
CA ASN A 294 19.31 -24.65 -20.74
C ASN A 294 17.89 -24.88 -20.24
N PHE A 295 17.54 -24.22 -19.14
CA PHE A 295 16.24 -24.40 -18.51
C PHE A 295 15.57 -23.07 -18.17
N ILE A 296 14.24 -23.07 -18.29
CA ILE A 296 13.36 -22.02 -17.79
C ILE A 296 12.45 -22.63 -16.73
N ILE A 297 12.56 -22.15 -15.48
CA ILE A 297 11.56 -22.43 -14.44
C ILE A 297 10.51 -21.33 -14.51
N VAL A 298 9.25 -21.73 -14.49
CA VAL A 298 8.14 -20.77 -14.44
C VAL A 298 7.28 -21.08 -13.24
N THR A 299 7.02 -20.12 -12.37
CA THR A 299 5.99 -20.27 -11.32
C THR A 299 4.69 -19.64 -11.82
N THR A 300 3.56 -20.31 -11.60
CA THR A 300 2.25 -19.78 -11.99
C THR A 300 1.13 -20.36 -11.13
N ARG A 301 0.04 -19.62 -11.00
CA ARG A 301 -1.22 -20.12 -10.41
C ARG A 301 -2.10 -20.83 -11.44
N SER A 302 -1.85 -20.58 -12.72
CA SER A 302 -2.72 -21.00 -13.82
C SER A 302 -2.25 -22.32 -14.42
N LYS A 303 -3.06 -23.37 -14.25
CA LYS A 303 -2.87 -24.65 -14.96
C LYS A 303 -2.94 -24.49 -16.49
N ARG A 304 -3.70 -23.49 -16.97
CA ARG A 304 -3.78 -23.17 -18.40
C ARG A 304 -2.44 -22.65 -18.91
N VAL A 305 -1.84 -21.68 -18.23
CA VAL A 305 -0.50 -21.15 -18.55
C VAL A 305 0.51 -22.30 -18.54
N ALA A 306 0.54 -23.12 -17.49
CA ALA A 306 1.45 -24.26 -17.41
C ALA A 306 1.30 -25.25 -18.58
N SER A 307 0.07 -25.49 -19.04
CA SER A 307 -0.20 -26.38 -20.17
C SER A 307 0.26 -25.82 -21.52
N ILE A 308 0.22 -24.49 -21.68
CA ILE A 308 0.78 -23.80 -22.85
C ILE A 308 2.32 -23.89 -22.83
N LEU A 309 2.93 -23.71 -21.65
CA LEU A 309 4.38 -23.71 -21.48
C LEU A 309 5.00 -25.08 -21.70
N ASN A 310 4.43 -26.11 -21.08
CA ASN A 310 4.86 -27.49 -21.22
C ASN A 310 3.68 -28.47 -20.99
N PRO A 311 3.08 -29.01 -22.06
CA PRO A 311 1.97 -29.95 -21.94
C PRO A 311 2.41 -31.34 -21.46
N ARG A 312 3.72 -31.65 -21.50
CA ARG A 312 4.25 -32.98 -21.13
C ARG A 312 4.63 -33.08 -19.66
N TYR A 313 5.07 -31.97 -19.06
CA TYR A 313 5.49 -31.96 -17.66
C TYR A 313 5.10 -30.65 -16.97
N GLN A 314 4.45 -30.78 -15.82
CA GLN A 314 4.09 -29.67 -14.93
C GLN A 314 4.26 -30.16 -13.49
N HIS A 315 5.05 -29.45 -12.70
CA HIS A 315 5.23 -29.77 -11.30
C HIS A 315 4.12 -29.09 -10.49
N SER A 316 3.11 -29.86 -10.09
CA SER A 316 2.04 -29.36 -9.24
C SER A 316 2.51 -29.37 -7.79
N LEU A 317 2.71 -28.18 -7.21
CA LEU A 317 3.13 -28.05 -5.82
C LEU A 317 1.95 -28.39 -4.90
N GLY A 318 2.10 -29.45 -4.11
CA GLY A 318 1.05 -29.91 -3.18
C GLY A 318 0.93 -29.02 -1.94
N ILE A 319 -0.20 -29.16 -1.23
CA ILE A 319 -0.34 -28.64 0.13
C ILE A 319 0.65 -29.33 1.07
N LEU A 320 1.07 -28.62 2.12
CA LEU A 320 1.88 -29.21 3.19
C LEU A 320 1.04 -30.11 4.09
N SER A 321 1.70 -31.04 4.78
CA SER A 321 1.04 -31.81 5.83
C SER A 321 0.75 -30.93 7.06
N ASP A 322 -0.16 -31.36 7.91
CA ASP A 322 -0.45 -30.69 9.19
C ASP A 322 0.79 -30.64 10.09
N ASP A 323 1.66 -31.66 9.98
CA ASP A 323 2.92 -31.74 10.72
C ASP A 323 3.94 -30.72 10.21
N ASP A 324 4.09 -30.57 8.89
CA ASP A 324 4.95 -29.53 8.30
C ASP A 324 4.45 -28.12 8.66
N CYS A 325 3.12 -27.92 8.66
CA CYS A 325 2.52 -26.65 9.08
C CYS A 325 2.76 -26.38 10.56
N TRP A 326 2.72 -27.42 11.40
CA TRP A 326 3.06 -27.32 12.81
C TRP A 326 4.53 -26.93 12.99
N ASP A 327 5.45 -27.53 12.24
CA ASP A 327 6.87 -27.18 12.30
C ASP A 327 7.12 -25.72 11.93
N ILE A 328 6.44 -25.20 10.89
CA ILE A 328 6.48 -23.77 10.54
C ILE A 328 5.96 -22.90 11.69
N ILE A 329 4.79 -23.23 12.26
CA ILE A 329 4.21 -22.48 13.39
C ILE A 329 5.16 -22.51 14.58
N LYS A 330 5.72 -23.68 14.90
CA LYS A 330 6.62 -23.90 16.03
C LYS A 330 7.90 -23.09 15.88
N MET A 331 8.57 -23.18 14.73
CA MET A 331 9.79 -22.41 14.43
C MET A 331 9.55 -20.89 14.45
N ARG A 332 8.33 -20.46 14.13
CA ARG A 332 7.98 -19.04 14.11
C ARG A 332 7.56 -18.51 15.48
N ALA A 333 6.75 -19.27 16.20
CA ALA A 333 6.21 -18.88 17.51
C ALA A 333 7.26 -18.98 18.62
N PHE A 334 8.18 -19.95 18.51
CA PHE A 334 9.29 -20.17 19.43
C PHE A 334 10.60 -19.86 18.71
N SER A 335 11.48 -19.07 19.32
CA SER A 335 12.88 -19.00 18.87
C SER A 335 13.51 -20.39 19.02
N ASN A 336 14.35 -20.81 18.08
CA ASN A 336 14.96 -22.15 18.06
C ASN A 336 15.44 -22.58 19.47
N GLU A 337 15.16 -23.83 19.85
CA GLU A 337 15.57 -24.50 21.10
C GLU A 337 14.68 -24.33 22.36
N VAL A 338 13.35 -24.16 22.22
CA VAL A 338 12.41 -24.26 23.36
C VAL A 338 11.70 -25.60 23.37
N GLU A 339 11.79 -26.35 24.48
CA GLU A 339 10.92 -27.50 24.74
C GLU A 339 9.48 -27.02 24.91
N VAL A 340 8.64 -27.38 23.94
CA VAL A 340 7.20 -27.09 23.95
C VAL A 340 6.50 -28.12 24.82
N SER A 341 5.63 -27.69 25.74
CA SER A 341 4.86 -28.62 26.56
C SER A 341 3.89 -29.44 25.71
N GLU A 342 3.64 -30.69 26.11
CA GLU A 342 2.74 -31.61 25.38
C GLU A 342 1.34 -31.02 25.18
N HIS A 343 0.84 -30.25 26.15
CA HIS A 343 -0.46 -29.58 26.02
C HIS A 343 -0.47 -28.49 24.94
N LEU A 344 0.59 -27.68 24.89
CA LEU A 344 0.73 -26.61 23.90
C LEU A 344 0.96 -27.18 22.49
N GLU A 345 1.71 -28.28 22.40
CA GLU A 345 1.90 -29.01 21.14
C GLU A 345 0.57 -29.56 20.60
N ASN A 346 -0.27 -30.14 21.46
CA ASN A 346 -1.59 -30.62 21.08
C ASN A 346 -2.51 -29.48 20.57
N ILE A 347 -2.45 -28.30 21.19
CA ILE A 347 -3.19 -27.12 20.70
C ILE A 347 -2.60 -26.66 19.36
N GLY A 348 -1.27 -26.59 19.26
CA GLY A 348 -0.56 -26.17 18.07
C GLY A 348 -0.84 -27.03 16.84
N ARG A 349 -0.85 -28.36 16.98
CA ARG A 349 -1.22 -29.28 15.88
C ARG A 349 -2.67 -29.09 15.43
N LYS A 350 -3.60 -28.82 16.35
CA LYS A 350 -5.00 -28.50 15.99
C LYS A 350 -5.12 -27.17 15.24
N ILE A 351 -4.28 -26.20 15.56
CA ILE A 351 -4.19 -24.94 14.83
C ILE A 351 -3.55 -25.16 13.46
N ALA A 352 -2.52 -26.02 13.36
CA ALA A 352 -1.87 -26.37 12.11
C ALA A 352 -2.83 -27.02 11.11
N GLY A 353 -3.67 -27.98 11.56
CA GLY A 353 -4.70 -28.58 10.71
C GLY A 353 -5.73 -27.58 10.17
N LYS A 354 -5.91 -26.44 10.83
CA LYS A 354 -6.77 -25.36 10.37
C LYS A 354 -6.10 -24.42 9.36
N CYS A 355 -4.79 -24.52 9.17
CA CYS A 355 -4.07 -23.80 8.12
C CYS A 355 -4.27 -24.40 6.73
N GLY A 356 -4.89 -25.58 6.63
CA GLY A 356 -5.24 -26.23 5.36
C GLY A 356 -4.02 -26.55 4.48
N GLY A 357 -2.87 -26.81 5.10
CA GLY A 357 -1.62 -27.11 4.39
C GLY A 357 -0.97 -25.92 3.68
N LEU A 358 -1.35 -24.67 4.02
CA LEU A 358 -0.76 -23.46 3.42
C LEU A 358 0.38 -22.90 4.28
N PRO A 359 1.63 -22.89 3.77
CA PRO A 359 2.78 -22.31 4.47
C PRO A 359 2.57 -20.84 4.89
N LEU A 360 1.93 -20.02 4.04
CA LEU A 360 1.65 -18.62 4.37
C LEU A 360 0.77 -18.48 5.63
N ALA A 361 -0.30 -19.28 5.70
CA ALA A 361 -1.22 -19.28 6.83
C ALA A 361 -0.52 -19.74 8.11
N ALA A 362 0.24 -20.84 8.04
CA ALA A 362 1.05 -21.34 9.15
C ALA A 362 2.06 -20.29 9.65
N ASN A 363 2.73 -19.59 8.73
CA ASN A 363 3.72 -18.57 9.07
C ASN A 363 3.10 -17.32 9.74
N MET A 364 1.93 -16.85 9.27
CA MET A 364 1.24 -15.71 9.89
C MET A 364 0.67 -16.05 11.26
N ILE A 365 0.12 -17.25 11.43
CA ILE A 365 -0.37 -17.73 12.73
C ILE A 365 0.79 -17.91 13.70
N GLY A 366 1.90 -18.52 13.27
CA GLY A 366 3.11 -18.62 14.08
C GLY A 366 3.64 -17.25 14.51
N GLY A 367 3.61 -16.24 13.63
CA GLY A 367 3.95 -14.86 13.98
C GLY A 367 2.97 -14.25 15.00
N THR A 368 1.68 -14.54 14.89
CA THR A 368 0.63 -14.05 15.80
C THR A 368 0.76 -14.67 17.20
N LEU A 369 1.15 -15.95 17.26
CA LEU A 369 1.32 -16.73 18.48
C LEU A 369 2.69 -16.56 19.13
N GLN A 370 3.59 -15.80 18.49
CA GLN A 370 4.91 -15.53 19.01
C GLN A 370 4.82 -14.87 20.39
N ARG A 371 5.45 -15.49 21.40
CA ARG A 371 5.49 -15.02 22.80
C ARG A 371 4.11 -14.88 23.46
N LYS A 372 3.14 -15.70 23.02
CA LYS A 372 1.80 -15.77 23.61
C LYS A 372 1.66 -16.91 24.60
N GLU A 373 0.81 -16.72 25.60
CA GLU A 373 0.54 -17.73 26.62
C GLU A 373 -0.49 -18.76 26.14
N ILE A 374 -0.61 -19.88 26.84
CA ILE A 374 -1.48 -20.99 26.42
C ILE A 374 -2.96 -20.62 26.27
N ASP A 375 -3.42 -19.62 27.03
CA ASP A 375 -4.79 -19.10 26.93
C ASP A 375 -5.01 -18.37 25.61
N ASP A 376 -4.01 -17.64 25.11
CA ASP A 376 -4.05 -17.00 23.79
C ASP A 376 -4.12 -18.05 22.67
N TRP A 377 -3.32 -19.11 22.78
CA TRP A 377 -3.34 -20.24 21.82
C TRP A 377 -4.71 -20.92 21.78
N THR A 378 -5.29 -21.16 22.96
CA THR A 378 -6.65 -21.72 23.10
C THR A 378 -7.70 -20.78 22.50
N SER A 379 -7.56 -19.48 22.73
CA SER A 379 -8.44 -18.47 22.15
C SER A 379 -8.35 -18.46 20.63
N VAL A 380 -7.15 -18.56 20.03
CA VAL A 380 -6.97 -18.68 18.58
C VAL A 380 -7.67 -19.92 18.04
N LEU A 381 -7.50 -21.07 18.70
CA LEU A 381 -8.15 -22.31 18.31
C LEU A 381 -9.69 -22.20 18.32
N GLN A 382 -10.26 -21.47 19.28
CA GLN A 382 -11.71 -21.31 19.47
C GLN A 382 -12.33 -20.21 18.58
N SER A 383 -11.61 -19.13 18.31
CA SER A 383 -12.16 -17.90 17.71
C SER A 383 -12.32 -17.89 16.17
N GLY A 384 -11.74 -18.84 15.44
CA GLY A 384 -11.38 -18.58 14.04
C GLY A 384 -11.98 -19.42 12.93
N PHE A 385 -12.85 -20.40 13.19
CA PHE A 385 -13.09 -21.44 12.18
C PHE A 385 -14.51 -21.98 12.25
N SER A 386 -15.45 -21.32 11.60
CA SER A 386 -16.73 -21.95 11.24
C SER A 386 -16.46 -22.90 10.07
N ASP A 387 -16.92 -24.14 10.17
CA ASP A 387 -16.79 -25.17 9.13
C ASP A 387 -17.44 -24.72 7.81
N SER A 388 -16.70 -23.97 7.00
CA SER A 388 -17.10 -23.61 5.64
C SER A 388 -16.23 -24.40 4.68
N ASN A 389 -16.84 -25.44 4.13
CA ASN A 389 -16.26 -26.29 3.09
C ASN A 389 -15.94 -25.45 1.83
N GLY A 390 -14.67 -25.38 1.46
CA GLY A 390 -14.24 -25.08 0.08
C GLY A 390 -13.54 -23.74 -0.18
N ASP A 391 -12.40 -23.86 -0.87
CA ASP A 391 -11.63 -22.91 -1.68
C ASP A 391 -11.59 -21.43 -1.30
N THR A 392 -10.36 -20.93 -1.03
CA THR A 392 -9.98 -19.51 -0.82
C THR A 392 -10.61 -18.76 0.37
N SER A 393 -11.86 -19.04 0.73
CA SER A 393 -12.58 -18.44 1.86
C SER A 393 -11.93 -18.79 3.21
N GLY A 394 -11.50 -20.05 3.38
CA GLY A 394 -10.81 -20.51 4.60
C GLY A 394 -9.45 -19.83 4.79
N VAL A 395 -8.71 -19.59 3.71
CA VAL A 395 -7.39 -18.95 3.74
C VAL A 395 -7.52 -17.50 4.22
N LEU A 396 -8.42 -16.75 3.60
CA LEU A 396 -8.66 -15.36 3.97
C LEU A 396 -9.14 -15.25 5.43
N GLN A 397 -9.91 -16.22 5.94
CA GLN A 397 -10.31 -16.29 7.34
C GLN A 397 -9.11 -16.50 8.28
N VAL A 398 -8.16 -17.37 7.92
CA VAL A 398 -6.94 -17.58 8.72
C VAL A 398 -6.07 -16.32 8.74
N LEU A 399 -5.87 -15.67 7.59
CA LEU A 399 -5.12 -14.41 7.51
C LEU A 399 -5.82 -13.28 8.28
N LYS A 400 -7.16 -13.24 8.22
CA LYS A 400 -7.98 -12.28 8.95
C LYS A 400 -7.85 -12.47 10.47
N LEU A 401 -7.70 -13.70 10.96
CA LEU A 401 -7.48 -13.93 12.39
C LEU A 401 -6.18 -13.28 12.88
N SER A 402 -5.08 -13.36 12.12
CA SER A 402 -3.86 -12.62 12.42
C SER A 402 -4.08 -11.11 12.46
N PHE A 403 -4.91 -10.59 11.54
CA PHE A 403 -5.27 -9.17 11.53
C PHE A 403 -6.11 -8.76 12.75
N ASP A 404 -7.14 -9.55 13.09
CA ASP A 404 -8.04 -9.27 14.19
C ASP A 404 -7.32 -9.28 15.55
N ARG A 405 -6.22 -10.03 15.65
CA ARG A 405 -5.35 -10.13 16.82
C ARG A 405 -4.27 -9.05 16.92
N LEU A 406 -4.16 -8.13 15.94
CA LEU A 406 -3.24 -6.99 16.05
C LEU A 406 -3.54 -6.16 17.32
N PRO A 407 -2.53 -5.82 18.13
CA PRO A 407 -2.73 -5.36 19.51
C PRO A 407 -3.31 -3.95 19.63
N SER A 408 -3.26 -3.14 18.57
CA SER A 408 -3.78 -1.77 18.61
C SER A 408 -4.64 -1.43 17.39
N PRO A 409 -5.66 -0.57 17.56
CA PRO A 409 -6.42 -0.03 16.43
C PRO A 409 -5.53 0.69 15.41
N LEU A 410 -4.42 1.30 15.86
CA LEU A 410 -3.46 1.96 14.98
C LEU A 410 -2.81 0.99 13.99
N LEU A 411 -2.33 -0.17 14.45
CA LEU A 411 -1.73 -1.19 13.59
C LEU A 411 -2.72 -1.66 12.52
N LYS A 412 -3.98 -1.86 12.91
CA LYS A 412 -5.05 -2.26 12.01
C LYS A 412 -5.30 -1.20 10.92
N LYS A 413 -5.31 0.09 11.29
CA LYS A 413 -5.45 1.20 10.33
C LYS A 413 -4.26 1.28 9.36
N CYS A 414 -3.04 1.20 9.90
CA CYS A 414 -1.82 1.25 9.09
C CYS A 414 -1.73 0.07 8.11
N PHE A 415 -2.13 -1.14 8.53
CA PHE A 415 -2.22 -2.30 7.65
C PHE A 415 -3.28 -2.10 6.55
N ALA A 416 -4.51 -1.72 6.91
CA ALA A 416 -5.58 -1.48 5.93
C ALA A 416 -5.17 -0.43 4.88
N TYR A 417 -4.45 0.61 5.32
CA TYR A 417 -3.93 1.65 4.44
C TYR A 417 -2.92 1.10 3.41
N CYS A 418 -2.25 -0.03 3.64
CA CYS A 418 -1.32 -0.60 2.67
C CYS A 418 -2.01 -1.12 1.38
N SER A 419 -3.34 -1.21 1.33
CA SER A 419 -4.11 -1.47 0.10
C SER A 419 -3.88 -0.45 -1.03
N ILE A 420 -3.25 0.70 -0.75
CA ILE A 420 -2.93 1.71 -1.77
C ILE A 420 -1.83 1.28 -2.74
N PHE A 421 -0.97 0.34 -2.35
CA PHE A 421 0.11 -0.16 -3.20
C PHE A 421 -0.47 -1.12 -4.23
N SER A 422 0.14 -1.23 -5.41
CA SER A 422 -0.25 -2.30 -6.35
C SER A 422 0.20 -3.66 -5.82
N GLU A 423 -0.41 -4.73 -6.32
CA GLU A 423 0.13 -6.09 -6.16
C GLU A 423 1.60 -6.10 -6.58
N ASP A 424 2.43 -6.82 -5.81
CA ASP A 424 3.88 -6.98 -5.99
C ASP A 424 4.73 -5.68 -5.95
N GLU A 425 4.17 -4.54 -5.53
CA GLU A 425 4.96 -3.32 -5.36
C GLU A 425 5.92 -3.42 -4.16
N ILE A 426 7.18 -3.05 -4.39
CA ILE A 426 8.16 -2.91 -3.31
C ILE A 426 7.76 -1.76 -2.38
N ILE A 427 7.49 -2.10 -1.12
CA ILE A 427 7.09 -1.16 -0.07
C ILE A 427 8.34 -0.65 0.65
N TRP A 428 8.80 0.52 0.25
CA TRP A 428 9.88 1.25 0.92
C TRP A 428 9.45 1.72 2.31
N LYS A 429 10.24 1.37 3.34
CA LYS A 429 9.90 1.60 4.76
C LYS A 429 9.67 3.09 5.02
N GLU A 430 10.60 3.94 4.61
CA GLU A 430 10.51 5.39 4.85
C GLU A 430 9.31 6.02 4.10
N ARG A 431 9.05 5.59 2.87
CA ARG A 431 7.90 6.07 2.07
C ARG A 431 6.58 5.71 2.75
N LEU A 432 6.43 4.48 3.23
CA LEU A 432 5.20 4.05 3.89
C LEU A 432 4.97 4.81 5.19
N ILE A 433 6.01 5.02 6.00
CA ILE A 433 5.93 5.83 7.22
C ILE A 433 5.48 7.26 6.89
N GLN A 434 6.06 7.89 5.88
CA GLN A 434 5.64 9.23 5.43
C GLN A 434 4.18 9.27 4.99
N LEU A 435 3.70 8.24 4.30
CA LEU A 435 2.29 8.15 3.90
C LEU A 435 1.36 8.03 5.11
N TRP A 436 1.72 7.23 6.12
CA TRP A 436 0.96 7.14 7.38
C TRP A 436 0.96 8.45 8.17
N MET A 437 2.08 9.18 8.20
CA MET A 437 2.18 10.52 8.82
C MET A 437 1.29 11.54 8.10
N ALA A 438 1.35 11.53 6.76
CA ALA A 438 0.57 12.40 5.90
C ALA A 438 -0.92 12.14 6.06
N GLU A 439 -1.33 10.87 6.16
CA GLU A 439 -2.72 10.50 6.38
C GLU A 439 -3.24 10.84 7.79
N GLY A 440 -2.34 11.17 8.72
CA GLY A 440 -2.67 11.47 10.12
C GLY A 440 -2.96 10.23 10.94
N LEU A 441 -2.49 9.05 10.50
CA LEU A 441 -2.61 7.81 11.27
C LEU A 441 -1.67 7.83 12.48
N LEU A 442 -0.49 8.42 12.32
CA LEU A 442 0.51 8.56 13.38
C LEU A 442 0.30 9.90 14.10
N VAL A 443 0.30 9.85 15.44
CA VAL A 443 0.12 11.03 16.31
C VAL A 443 1.36 11.16 17.19
N GLU A 444 1.90 12.37 17.25
CA GLU A 444 3.01 12.73 18.11
C GLU A 444 2.55 12.76 19.58
N ASN A 445 3.32 12.14 20.48
CA ASN A 445 3.05 12.10 21.92
C ASN A 445 4.36 12.41 22.68
N ASP A 446 4.25 12.78 23.96
CA ASP A 446 5.33 13.28 24.85
C ASP A 446 6.58 12.38 25.06
N GLY A 447 6.78 11.34 24.24
CA GLY A 447 7.97 10.50 24.30
C GLY A 447 8.41 9.83 22.99
N ASN A 448 7.73 10.04 21.85
CA ASN A 448 8.15 9.49 20.54
C ASN A 448 7.70 10.40 19.38
N ASP A 449 8.61 10.69 18.47
CA ASP A 449 8.27 11.29 17.18
C ASP A 449 7.46 10.32 16.29
N MET A 450 6.80 10.87 15.26
CA MET A 450 5.94 10.09 14.38
C MET A 450 6.73 9.06 13.56
N GLU A 451 7.96 9.37 13.19
CA GLU A 451 8.86 8.50 12.44
C GLU A 451 9.20 7.24 13.23
N SER A 452 9.53 7.39 14.51
CA SER A 452 9.83 6.31 15.45
C SER A 452 8.59 5.47 15.74
N LEU A 453 7.43 6.12 15.92
CA LEU A 453 6.15 5.42 16.05
C LEU A 453 5.82 4.61 14.79
N GLY A 454 6.04 5.20 13.60
CA GLY A 454 5.83 4.57 12.31
C GLY A 454 6.79 3.41 12.07
N SER A 455 8.06 3.55 12.42
CA SER A 455 9.04 2.46 12.36
C SER A 455 8.59 1.30 13.23
N ARG A 456 8.15 1.58 14.47
CA ARG A 456 7.62 0.55 15.36
C ARG A 456 6.38 -0.15 14.80
N VAL A 457 5.45 0.58 14.20
CA VAL A 457 4.29 -0.01 13.52
C VAL A 457 4.73 -0.92 12.37
N TYR A 458 5.66 -0.46 11.53
CA TYR A 458 6.22 -1.24 10.44
C TYR A 458 6.87 -2.53 10.94
N ASP A 459 7.70 -2.44 11.98
CA ASP A 459 8.44 -3.58 12.52
C ASP A 459 7.49 -4.61 13.15
N ILE A 460 6.40 -4.18 13.81
CA ILE A 460 5.36 -5.10 14.32
C ILE A 460 4.62 -5.80 13.16
N LEU A 461 4.26 -5.08 12.09
CA LEU A 461 3.61 -5.69 10.92
C LEU A 461 4.53 -6.72 10.25
N LEU A 462 5.83 -6.43 10.16
CA LEU A 462 6.84 -7.35 9.65
C LEU A 462 7.00 -8.59 10.55
N GLN A 463 7.04 -8.41 11.88
CA GLN A 463 7.11 -9.54 12.84
C GLN A 463 5.93 -10.48 12.70
N ASN A 464 4.73 -9.93 12.49
CA ASN A 464 3.48 -10.68 12.29
C ASN A 464 3.30 -11.18 10.84
N CYS A 465 4.34 -11.11 10.00
CA CYS A 465 4.34 -11.64 8.63
C CYS A 465 3.34 -10.97 7.66
N PHE A 466 2.86 -9.76 7.97
CA PHE A 466 2.08 -8.96 7.00
C PHE A 466 2.96 -8.36 5.90
N PHE A 467 4.25 -8.20 6.21
CA PHE A 467 5.30 -7.94 5.24
C PHE A 467 6.26 -9.12 5.20
N GLN A 468 6.84 -9.37 4.03
CA GLN A 468 7.81 -10.43 3.78
C GLN A 468 9.04 -9.90 3.04
N GLU A 469 10.10 -10.70 2.99
CA GLU A 469 11.30 -10.44 2.17
C GLU A 469 12.03 -9.12 2.46
N ALA A 470 12.03 -8.71 3.72
CA ALA A 470 12.68 -7.46 4.14
C ALA A 470 14.16 -7.39 3.73
N LYS A 471 14.51 -6.46 2.84
CA LYS A 471 15.90 -6.19 2.45
C LYS A 471 16.54 -5.19 3.39
N LYS A 472 17.70 -5.57 3.93
CA LYS A 472 18.52 -4.72 4.81
C LYS A 472 19.58 -3.96 4.02
N ASN A 473 19.91 -2.75 4.45
CA ASN A 473 21.05 -2.01 3.93
C ASN A 473 22.37 -2.56 4.53
N LYS A 474 23.51 -1.96 4.15
CA LYS A 474 24.85 -2.35 4.63
C LYS A 474 25.02 -2.23 6.16
N PHE A 475 24.13 -1.51 6.83
CA PHE A 475 24.13 -1.30 8.28
C PHE A 475 23.11 -2.21 9.00
N GLY A 476 22.49 -3.16 8.30
CA GLY A 476 21.49 -4.07 8.89
C GLY A 476 20.10 -3.48 9.09
N ILE A 477 19.86 -2.23 8.66
CA ILE A 477 18.57 -1.55 8.78
C ILE A 477 17.68 -1.98 7.60
N ILE A 478 16.43 -2.36 7.90
CA ILE A 478 15.43 -2.73 6.90
C ILE A 478 15.07 -1.51 6.04
N LYS A 479 15.22 -1.64 4.72
CA LYS A 479 15.00 -0.56 3.74
C LYS A 479 13.65 -0.69 3.03
N HIS A 480 13.27 -1.91 2.66
CA HIS A 480 11.99 -2.21 2.03
C HIS A 480 11.58 -3.66 2.30
N ALA A 481 10.31 -3.94 2.11
CA ALA A 481 9.72 -5.27 2.15
C ALA A 481 8.63 -5.37 1.08
N GLU A 482 8.08 -6.57 0.90
CA GLU A 482 6.99 -6.86 -0.02
C GLU A 482 5.77 -7.33 0.77
N MET A 483 4.57 -7.13 0.21
CA MET A 483 3.33 -7.69 0.75
C MET A 483 2.89 -8.84 -0.14
N HIS A 484 2.62 -10.01 0.45
CA HIS A 484 2.09 -11.15 -0.29
C HIS A 484 0.70 -10.80 -0.84
N ASP A 485 0.38 -11.19 -2.07
CA ASP A 485 -0.90 -10.88 -2.74
C ASP A 485 -2.14 -11.26 -1.92
N LEU A 486 -2.22 -12.46 -1.31
CA LEU A 486 -3.35 -12.82 -0.43
C LEU A 486 -3.47 -11.92 0.82
N VAL A 487 -2.36 -11.35 1.29
CA VAL A 487 -2.34 -10.36 2.38
C VAL A 487 -2.78 -8.99 1.87
N HIS A 488 -2.42 -8.65 0.63
CA HIS A 488 -2.92 -7.46 -0.06
C HIS A 488 -4.43 -7.55 -0.32
N ASP A 489 -4.95 -8.69 -0.78
CA ASP A 489 -6.38 -8.98 -0.91
C ASP A 489 -7.12 -8.76 0.41
N LEU A 490 -6.54 -9.25 1.52
CA LEU A 490 -7.06 -9.01 2.85
C LEU A 490 -7.08 -7.50 3.17
N ALA A 491 -5.99 -6.77 2.92
CA ALA A 491 -5.93 -5.33 3.13
C ALA A 491 -6.99 -4.59 2.29
N CYS A 492 -7.18 -4.96 1.03
CA CYS A 492 -8.20 -4.42 0.13
C CYS A 492 -9.62 -4.69 0.64
N SER A 493 -9.90 -5.93 1.07
CA SER A 493 -11.20 -6.33 1.63
C SER A 493 -11.57 -5.54 2.89
N ILE A 494 -10.56 -5.15 3.68
CA ILE A 494 -10.71 -4.38 4.91
C ILE A 494 -10.85 -2.88 4.62
N SER A 495 -10.03 -2.36 3.71
CA SER A 495 -9.86 -0.93 3.45
C SER A 495 -11.04 -0.31 2.70
N LYS A 496 -11.68 -1.07 1.80
CA LYS A 496 -12.67 -0.54 0.84
C LYS A 496 -12.17 0.69 0.05
N ALA A 497 -10.86 0.91 -0.03
CA ALA A 497 -10.29 2.06 -0.71
C ALA A 497 -10.42 1.94 -2.22
N GLU A 498 -10.88 3.02 -2.86
CA GLU A 498 -10.84 3.21 -4.30
C GLU A 498 -9.47 3.78 -4.68
N SER A 499 -8.46 2.92 -4.88
CA SER A 499 -7.21 3.29 -5.54
C SER A 499 -7.40 3.20 -7.06
N PHE A 500 -6.91 4.19 -7.80
CA PHE A 500 -6.94 4.18 -9.26
C PHE A 500 -5.51 4.30 -9.78
N ASN A 501 -5.03 3.25 -10.45
CA ASN A 501 -3.74 3.23 -11.10
C ASN A 501 -3.91 3.57 -12.58
N VAL A 502 -3.37 4.72 -13.01
CA VAL A 502 -3.35 5.07 -14.43
C VAL A 502 -2.09 4.48 -15.03
N GLU A 503 -2.15 3.20 -15.40
CA GLU A 503 -1.11 2.54 -16.18
C GLU A 503 -1.60 2.37 -17.62
N ASN A 504 -1.00 3.13 -18.55
CA ASN A 504 -0.92 2.81 -19.97
C ASN A 504 -2.22 2.56 -20.77
N ARG A 505 -3.36 3.16 -20.40
CA ARG A 505 -4.57 3.15 -21.25
C ARG A 505 -4.98 4.55 -21.71
N LYS A 506 -5.29 4.66 -23.00
CA LYS A 506 -5.90 5.86 -23.59
C LYS A 506 -7.21 6.15 -22.86
N SER A 507 -7.27 7.32 -22.22
CA SER A 507 -8.48 8.09 -21.94
C SER A 507 -9.64 7.40 -21.21
N ASP A 508 -9.38 6.66 -20.13
CA ASP A 508 -10.45 6.36 -19.17
C ASP A 508 -10.64 7.56 -18.22
N ALA A 509 -11.89 8.01 -18.06
CA ALA A 509 -12.20 9.17 -17.22
C ALA A 509 -11.98 8.81 -15.74
N ILE A 510 -11.06 9.52 -15.07
CA ILE A 510 -10.78 9.34 -13.64
C ILE A 510 -12.05 9.72 -12.84
N PRO A 511 -12.58 8.84 -11.98
CA PRO A 511 -13.71 9.18 -11.13
C PRO A 511 -13.38 10.37 -10.21
N PRO A 512 -14.31 11.33 -10.00
CA PRO A 512 -14.06 12.52 -9.19
C PRO A 512 -13.82 12.24 -7.69
N GLN A 513 -14.03 11.00 -7.24
CA GLN A 513 -13.97 10.58 -5.84
C GLN A 513 -12.66 9.84 -5.48
N VAL A 514 -11.75 9.64 -6.44
CA VAL A 514 -10.46 8.96 -6.22
C VAL A 514 -9.63 9.73 -5.19
N ARG A 515 -9.20 9.01 -4.13
CA ARG A 515 -8.38 9.58 -3.04
C ARG A 515 -6.90 9.35 -3.23
N ASN A 516 -6.55 8.26 -3.90
CA ASN A 516 -5.18 7.83 -4.11
C ASN A 516 -5.00 7.65 -5.61
N LEU A 517 -4.19 8.52 -6.22
CA LEU A 517 -3.88 8.45 -7.64
C LEU A 517 -2.38 8.27 -7.77
N THR A 518 -1.98 7.08 -8.21
CA THR A 518 -0.60 6.82 -8.58
C THR A 518 -0.46 7.11 -10.07
N LEU A 519 0.37 8.10 -10.42
CA LEU A 519 0.73 8.40 -11.80
C LEU A 519 2.16 7.91 -12.03
N ARG A 520 2.27 6.63 -12.40
CA ARG A 520 3.57 6.10 -12.84
C ARG A 520 3.86 6.67 -14.21
N ALA A 521 4.86 7.55 -14.27
CA ALA A 521 5.36 8.10 -15.52
C ALA A 521 5.90 6.94 -16.36
N LEU A 522 5.19 6.64 -17.44
CA LEU A 522 5.76 5.96 -18.59
C LEU A 522 6.99 6.77 -19.07
N PRO A 523 7.91 6.18 -19.84
CA PRO A 523 8.78 6.92 -20.75
C PRO A 523 7.89 7.56 -21.84
N CYS A 524 7.07 8.52 -21.44
CA CYS A 524 6.17 9.26 -22.30
C CYS A 524 6.78 10.64 -22.45
N HIS A 525 7.63 10.79 -23.46
CA HIS A 525 8.14 12.07 -23.96
C HIS A 525 7.03 13.04 -24.47
N ASN A 526 5.76 12.85 -24.08
CA ASN A 526 4.59 13.56 -24.61
C ASN A 526 3.43 13.74 -23.60
N LEU A 527 3.63 13.63 -22.29
CA LEU A 527 2.63 14.09 -21.30
C LEU A 527 2.78 15.61 -21.07
N GLN A 528 2.48 16.41 -22.09
CA GLN A 528 2.51 17.88 -22.01
C GLN A 528 1.41 18.43 -21.08
N GLU A 529 0.34 17.67 -20.83
CA GLU A 529 -0.76 18.04 -19.94
C GLU A 529 -1.26 16.82 -19.14
N LEU A 530 -1.36 16.96 -17.83
CA LEU A 530 -2.20 16.08 -17.02
C LEU A 530 -3.67 16.27 -17.43
N PRO A 531 -4.48 15.20 -17.53
CA PRO A 531 -5.87 15.32 -17.98
C PRO A 531 -6.56 16.47 -17.25
N SER A 532 -7.25 17.34 -17.99
CA SER A 532 -7.97 18.50 -17.45
C SER A 532 -8.94 18.15 -16.29
N GLN A 533 -9.29 16.87 -16.18
CA GLN A 533 -10.05 16.23 -15.10
C GLN A 533 -9.33 16.24 -13.74
N LEU A 534 -7.99 16.23 -13.67
CA LEU A 534 -7.24 16.24 -12.40
C LEU A 534 -7.45 17.53 -11.59
N ARG A 535 -7.69 18.67 -12.25
CA ARG A 535 -8.07 19.94 -11.59
C ARG A 535 -9.39 19.85 -10.83
N SER A 536 -10.20 18.82 -11.10
CA SER A 536 -11.48 18.57 -10.44
C SER A 536 -11.39 17.51 -9.33
N LEU A 537 -10.25 16.83 -9.17
CA LEU A 537 -10.02 15.84 -8.12
C LEU A 537 -9.69 16.53 -6.79
N THR A 538 -10.63 17.31 -6.26
CA THR A 538 -10.47 18.00 -4.98
C THR A 538 -10.30 17.03 -3.81
N SER A 539 -10.60 15.74 -3.98
CA SER A 539 -10.45 14.69 -2.96
C SER A 539 -9.11 13.96 -2.99
N LEU A 540 -8.20 14.33 -3.92
CA LEU A 540 -6.93 13.64 -4.08
C LEU A 540 -5.98 13.93 -2.90
N ARG A 541 -5.51 12.87 -2.23
CA ARG A 541 -4.64 12.93 -1.05
C ARG A 541 -3.20 12.56 -1.37
N HIS A 542 -2.99 11.59 -2.25
CA HIS A 542 -1.64 11.12 -2.58
C HIS A 542 -1.43 11.17 -4.08
N LEU A 543 -0.39 11.91 -4.49
CA LEU A 543 0.08 11.98 -5.87
C LEU A 543 1.54 11.52 -5.90
N VAL A 544 1.77 10.40 -6.58
CA VAL A 544 3.11 9.90 -6.86
C VAL A 544 3.38 10.12 -8.34
N VAL A 545 4.45 10.85 -8.64
CA VAL A 545 4.93 11.13 -9.99
C VAL A 545 6.29 10.45 -10.17
N GLY A 546 6.49 9.73 -11.28
CA GLY A 546 7.80 9.14 -11.60
C GLY A 546 8.88 10.22 -11.73
N PRO A 547 10.14 9.94 -11.35
CA PRO A 547 11.23 10.91 -11.43
C PRO A 547 11.64 11.13 -12.89
N ASP A 548 10.95 12.03 -13.57
CA ASP A 548 11.30 12.48 -14.91
C ASP A 548 11.64 13.97 -14.87
N LYS A 549 12.88 14.30 -15.24
CA LYS A 549 13.37 15.67 -15.28
C LYS A 549 12.68 16.49 -16.35
N ASP A 550 12.13 15.84 -17.37
CA ASP A 550 11.42 16.49 -18.47
C ASP A 550 9.92 16.60 -18.19
N PHE A 551 9.42 15.99 -17.11
CA PHE A 551 8.02 16.10 -16.70
C PHE A 551 7.65 17.55 -16.34
N GLU A 552 6.61 18.08 -16.97
CA GLU A 552 6.05 19.36 -16.60
C GLU A 552 4.91 19.19 -15.57
N MET A 553 5.00 19.91 -14.46
CA MET A 553 3.95 19.88 -13.45
C MET A 553 2.60 20.37 -14.02
N PRO A 554 1.46 19.87 -13.53
CA PRO A 554 0.16 20.39 -13.93
C PRO A 554 0.04 21.86 -13.57
N LEU A 555 -0.57 22.65 -14.45
CA LEU A 555 -0.98 24.01 -14.12
C LEU A 555 -1.96 24.00 -12.93
N GLN A 556 -1.67 24.84 -11.95
CA GLN A 556 -2.46 25.09 -10.75
C GLN A 556 -2.56 23.88 -9.81
N ILE A 557 -1.46 23.14 -9.63
CA ILE A 557 -1.42 22.01 -8.68
C ILE A 557 -1.87 22.43 -7.27
N GLY A 558 -1.69 23.69 -6.89
CA GLY A 558 -2.12 24.23 -5.62
C GLY A 558 -3.62 24.16 -5.35
N LYS A 559 -4.44 23.90 -6.39
CA LYS A 559 -5.88 23.63 -6.24
C LYS A 559 -6.19 22.25 -5.66
N LEU A 560 -5.22 21.34 -5.61
CA LEU A 560 -5.37 20.04 -4.96
C LEU A 560 -5.23 20.22 -3.44
N THR A 561 -6.16 20.94 -2.83
CA THR A 561 -6.06 21.40 -1.44
C THR A 561 -6.01 20.28 -0.42
N CYS A 562 -6.57 19.12 -0.77
CA CYS A 562 -6.57 17.92 0.04
C CYS A 562 -5.30 17.07 -0.12
N LEU A 563 -4.34 17.50 -0.96
CA LEU A 563 -3.11 16.75 -1.22
C LEU A 563 -2.23 16.74 0.04
N ARG A 564 -1.88 15.52 0.47
CA ARG A 564 -1.12 15.22 1.68
C ARG A 564 0.31 14.79 1.36
N THR A 565 0.54 14.12 0.23
CA THR A 565 1.90 13.78 -0.22
C THR A 565 2.12 14.09 -1.70
N LEU A 566 3.33 14.58 -1.99
CA LEU A 566 3.84 14.82 -3.33
C LEU A 566 5.33 14.49 -3.32
N ASN A 567 5.73 13.39 -3.96
CA ASN A 567 7.13 12.97 -3.91
C ASN A 567 8.06 13.86 -4.76
N PHE A 568 7.52 14.60 -5.73
CA PHE A 568 8.30 15.30 -6.75
C PHE A 568 7.58 16.56 -7.27
N PHE A 569 8.32 17.66 -7.45
CA PHE A 569 7.82 18.90 -8.04
C PHE A 569 8.87 19.57 -8.95
N ASN A 570 8.58 19.65 -10.25
CA ASN A 570 9.38 20.40 -11.22
C ASN A 570 8.90 21.85 -11.34
N VAL A 571 9.74 22.82 -10.97
CA VAL A 571 9.40 24.24 -11.12
C VAL A 571 9.39 24.64 -12.61
N GLY A 572 8.28 25.25 -13.04
CA GLY A 572 8.11 25.77 -14.39
C GLY A 572 8.11 27.30 -14.47
N HIS A 573 8.34 27.85 -15.65
CA HIS A 573 8.31 29.29 -15.91
C HIS A 573 6.89 29.87 -16.01
N GLU A 574 5.90 29.04 -16.33
CA GLU A 574 4.52 29.48 -16.57
C GLU A 574 3.76 29.74 -15.26
N ASN A 575 2.87 30.74 -15.29
CA ASN A 575 1.98 31.02 -14.17
C ASN A 575 1.11 29.78 -13.86
N GLY A 576 1.17 29.31 -12.63
CA GLY A 576 0.52 28.06 -12.20
C GLY A 576 1.42 26.83 -12.19
N ARG A 577 2.70 26.95 -12.57
CA ARG A 577 3.74 25.91 -12.42
C ARG A 577 4.93 26.37 -11.57
N GLN A 578 4.85 27.59 -11.05
CA GLN A 578 5.86 28.21 -10.19
C GLN A 578 5.90 27.56 -8.81
N ILE A 579 7.01 27.77 -8.09
CA ILE A 579 7.21 27.18 -6.76
C ILE A 579 6.17 27.69 -5.73
N GLU A 580 5.56 28.86 -5.97
CA GLU A 580 4.49 29.41 -5.13
C GLU A 580 3.24 28.53 -5.06
N GLU A 581 3.03 27.62 -6.02
CA GLU A 581 1.91 26.67 -6.00
C GLU A 581 1.99 25.71 -4.80
N LEU A 582 3.20 25.36 -4.35
CA LEU A 582 3.40 24.55 -3.13
C LEU A 582 2.90 25.29 -1.88
N GLY A 583 2.88 26.63 -1.89
CA GLY A 583 2.36 27.44 -0.81
C GLY A 583 0.89 27.18 -0.51
N TYR A 584 0.12 26.82 -1.54
CA TYR A 584 -1.30 26.51 -1.43
C TYR A 584 -1.58 25.13 -0.82
N LEU A 585 -0.63 24.20 -0.89
CA LEU A 585 -0.74 22.84 -0.38
C LEU A 585 -0.36 22.76 1.11
N LYS A 586 -1.24 23.24 1.98
CA LYS A 586 -0.98 23.31 3.44
C LYS A 586 -0.87 21.95 4.13
N ASN A 587 -1.59 20.95 3.63
CA ASN A 587 -1.65 19.62 4.21
C ASN A 587 -0.50 18.71 3.76
N LEU A 588 0.42 19.23 2.94
CA LEU A 588 1.56 18.48 2.44
C LEU A 588 2.51 18.14 3.59
N LYS A 589 2.87 16.85 3.69
CA LYS A 589 3.84 16.31 4.64
C LYS A 589 4.78 15.31 3.93
N GLY A 590 5.87 14.94 4.58
CA GLY A 590 6.85 13.98 4.06
C GLY A 590 7.88 14.63 3.15
N GLY A 591 8.59 13.81 2.36
CA GLY A 591 9.66 14.30 1.49
C GLY A 591 9.14 14.82 0.15
N VAL A 592 9.58 16.02 -0.27
CA VAL A 592 9.25 16.59 -1.59
C VAL A 592 10.54 16.95 -2.33
N ALA A 593 10.88 16.21 -3.38
CA ALA A 593 12.02 16.56 -4.23
C ALA A 593 11.64 17.72 -5.16
N ILE A 594 12.21 18.90 -4.93
CA ILE A 594 12.02 20.08 -5.79
C ILE A 594 13.16 20.18 -6.79
N CYS A 595 12.80 20.18 -8.08
CA CYS A 595 13.73 20.23 -9.19
C CYS A 595 13.50 21.50 -10.05
N LYS A 596 14.47 21.82 -10.91
CA LYS A 596 14.48 23.03 -11.75
C LYS A 596 14.45 24.34 -10.94
N LEU A 597 15.19 24.38 -9.82
CA LEU A 597 15.25 25.55 -8.94
C LEU A 597 15.81 26.80 -9.64
N GLU A 598 16.55 26.63 -10.73
CA GLU A 598 16.98 27.70 -11.62
C GLU A 598 15.83 28.51 -12.23
N HIS A 599 14.60 27.99 -12.23
CA HIS A 599 13.40 28.69 -12.72
C HIS A 599 12.73 29.58 -11.67
N VAL A 600 13.20 29.58 -10.42
CA VAL A 600 12.63 30.40 -9.34
C VAL A 600 13.07 31.85 -9.50
N ASN A 601 12.12 32.79 -9.66
CA ASN A 601 12.40 34.21 -9.94
C ASN A 601 12.72 35.02 -8.67
N GLY A 602 13.59 34.47 -7.82
CA GLY A 602 14.14 35.14 -6.64
C GLY A 602 13.50 34.77 -5.30
N LYS A 603 14.05 35.37 -4.23
CA LYS A 603 13.74 35.03 -2.83
C LYS A 603 12.26 35.19 -2.47
N GLU A 604 11.58 36.18 -3.05
CA GLU A 604 10.16 36.44 -2.76
C GLU A 604 9.24 35.34 -3.30
N GLU A 605 9.54 34.78 -4.48
CA GLU A 605 8.79 33.66 -5.04
C GLU A 605 9.00 32.39 -4.20
N ALA A 606 10.27 32.09 -3.87
CA ALA A 606 10.62 30.96 -3.00
C ALA A 606 9.93 31.04 -1.63
N ALA A 607 9.89 32.23 -1.02
CA ALA A 607 9.24 32.43 0.28
C ALA A 607 7.73 32.14 0.26
N ARG A 608 7.06 32.27 -0.89
CA ARG A 608 5.62 31.98 -1.02
C ARG A 608 5.29 30.50 -1.04
N ALA A 609 6.27 29.64 -1.30
CA ALA A 609 6.10 28.19 -1.17
C ALA A 609 5.81 27.77 0.29
N CYS A 610 6.11 28.64 1.27
CA CYS A 610 5.85 28.42 2.70
C CYS A 610 6.34 27.07 3.22
N LEU A 611 7.43 26.53 2.65
CA LEU A 611 7.91 25.17 2.97
C LEU A 611 8.29 25.04 4.45
N THR A 612 8.86 26.09 5.04
CA THR A 612 9.22 26.14 6.47
C THR A 612 8.02 26.17 7.41
N GLU A 613 6.83 26.50 6.90
CA GLU A 613 5.58 26.52 7.67
C GLU A 613 4.83 25.18 7.59
N LYS A 614 5.31 24.23 6.76
CA LYS A 614 4.68 22.93 6.59
C LYS A 614 5.25 21.92 7.60
N PRO A 615 4.41 21.35 8.49
CA PRO A 615 4.90 20.44 9.51
C PRO A 615 5.39 19.13 8.88
N HIS A 616 6.55 18.64 9.33
CA HIS A 616 7.15 17.37 8.91
C HIS A 616 7.31 17.23 7.38
N THR A 617 7.61 18.33 6.70
CA THR A 617 7.99 18.33 5.27
C THR A 617 9.50 18.51 5.16
N ASN A 618 10.18 17.59 4.47
CA ASN A 618 11.64 17.56 4.33
C ASN A 618 12.10 17.71 2.88
#